data_AF-A0A7Z2VLM2-F1
#
_entry.id   AF-A0A7Z2VLM2-F1
#
_cell.length_a   1.000
_cell.length_b   1.000
_cell.length_c   1.000
_cell.angle_alpha   90.00
_cell.angle_beta   90.00
_cell.angle_gamma   90.00
#
_symmetry.space_group_name_H-M   'P 1'
#
loop_
_entity.id
_entity.type
_entity.pdbx_description
1 polymer ?
#
loop_
_entity_poly.entity_id
_entity_poly.type
_entity_poly.pdbx_seq_one_letter_code
_entity_poly.pdbx_strand_id
1 'polypeptide(L)'
;MGTADVAARIREWQMGYEQLAKISMEQLTLLKSMSPEDQLWTRMQQLTEKKTATRVEIERIQKSLKSDLGTEEMKRLFQAEIQATAESARVLTTESAFKIETMMVSTGAELGSAKTQRKVFNAYSGMNSDDQISYYFDEKK
;
A
#
# COMPACT_ATOMS: atom_id res chain seq x y z
N MET A 1 -15.39 34.08 17.63
CA MET A 1 -14.19 33.32 17.21
C MET A 1 -13.21 34.28 16.58
N GLY A 2 -11.99 34.36 17.09
CA GLY A 2 -10.99 35.36 16.67
C GLY A 2 -10.21 34.91 15.43
N THR A 3 -9.75 35.87 14.62
CA THR A 3 -8.96 35.63 13.40
C THR A 3 -7.70 34.78 13.63
N ALA A 4 -7.12 34.80 14.84
CA ALA A 4 -5.98 33.98 15.23
C ALA A 4 -6.28 32.47 15.21
N ASP A 5 -7.52 32.07 15.51
CA ASP A 5 -7.97 30.67 15.54
C ASP A 5 -8.16 30.10 14.11
N VAL A 6 -8.53 30.95 13.16
CA VAL A 6 -8.63 30.58 11.74
C VAL A 6 -7.23 30.41 11.14
N ALA A 7 -6.31 31.34 11.42
CA ALA A 7 -4.94 31.26 10.92
C ALA A 7 -4.20 30.01 11.42
N ALA A 8 -4.42 29.61 12.68
CA ALA A 8 -3.87 28.36 13.22
C ALA A 8 -4.39 27.14 12.46
N ARG A 9 -5.71 27.06 12.24
CA ARG A 9 -6.33 25.95 11.49
C ARG A 9 -5.89 25.90 10.02
N ILE A 10 -5.63 27.04 9.38
CA ILE A 10 -5.04 27.07 8.03
C ILE A 10 -3.64 26.41 8.03
N ARG A 11 -2.81 26.71 9.03
CA ARG A 11 -1.48 26.07 9.15
C ARG A 11 -1.57 24.58 9.41
N GLU A 12 -2.48 24.15 10.29
CA GLU A 12 -2.72 22.73 10.54
C GLU A 12 -3.20 22.01 9.27
N TRP A 13 -4.02 22.67 8.46
CA TRP A 13 -4.48 22.16 7.17
C TRP A 13 -3.32 21.98 6.18
N GLN A 14 -2.44 22.97 6.06
CA GLN A 14 -1.22 22.89 5.23
C GLN A 14 -0.31 21.75 5.70
N MET A 15 0.00 21.70 7.01
CA MET A 15 0.82 20.63 7.62
C MET A 15 0.23 19.25 7.39
N GLY A 16 -1.10 19.10 7.39
CA GLY A 16 -1.76 17.84 7.08
C GLY A 16 -1.41 17.35 5.66
N TYR A 17 -1.47 18.23 4.66
CA TYR A 17 -1.11 17.86 3.29
C TYR A 17 0.39 17.59 3.12
N GLU A 18 1.26 18.34 3.80
CA GLU A 18 2.70 18.05 3.85
C GLU A 18 2.97 16.67 4.44
N GLN A 19 2.26 16.31 5.53
CA GLN A 19 2.35 15.01 6.15
C GLN A 19 1.85 13.89 5.22
N LEU A 20 0.80 14.13 4.42
CA LEU A 20 0.36 13.18 3.39
C LEU A 20 1.40 12.97 2.29
N ALA A 21 2.02 14.05 1.81
CA ALA A 21 3.08 13.97 0.81
C ALA A 21 4.27 13.18 1.34
N LYS A 22 4.69 13.47 2.59
CA LYS A 22 5.76 12.74 3.28
C LYS A 22 5.45 11.25 3.41
N ILE A 23 4.26 10.88 3.89
CA ILE A 23 3.87 9.46 4.01
C ILE A 23 3.87 8.79 2.64
N SER A 24 3.36 9.46 1.61
CA SER A 24 3.32 8.89 0.25
C SER A 24 4.72 8.68 -0.32
N MET A 25 5.67 9.57 -0.01
CA MET A 25 7.08 9.41 -0.36
C MET A 25 7.74 8.28 0.42
N GLU A 26 7.45 8.14 1.72
CA GLU A 26 7.93 7.03 2.55
C GLU A 26 7.41 5.68 2.01
N GLN A 27 6.13 5.59 1.64
CA GLN A 27 5.54 4.40 1.00
C GLN A 27 6.28 4.04 -0.30
N LEU A 28 6.51 5.02 -1.18
CA LEU A 28 7.21 4.79 -2.43
C LEU A 28 8.67 4.37 -2.22
N THR A 29 9.36 4.99 -1.27
CA THR A 29 10.75 4.68 -0.92
C THR A 29 10.87 3.27 -0.37
N LEU A 30 9.93 2.89 0.50
CA LEU A 30 9.84 1.56 1.06
C LEU A 30 9.66 0.51 -0.04
N LEU A 31 8.79 0.75 -1.03
CA LEU A 31 8.60 -0.12 -2.20
C LEU A 31 9.81 -0.16 -3.15
N LYS A 32 10.61 0.90 -3.20
CA LYS A 32 11.84 0.95 -4.01
C LYS A 32 13.03 0.28 -3.30
N SER A 33 12.98 0.17 -1.98
CA SER A 33 14.04 -0.45 -1.19
C SER A 33 13.97 -1.97 -1.30
N MET A 34 15.13 -2.65 -1.39
CA MET A 34 15.24 -4.11 -1.26
C MET A 34 15.11 -4.54 0.21
N SER A 35 14.12 -4.01 0.93
CA SER A 35 13.85 -4.42 2.31
C SER A 35 13.38 -5.89 2.33
N PRO A 36 13.71 -6.67 3.37
CA PRO A 36 13.15 -8.01 3.54
C PRO A 36 11.63 -7.99 3.47
N GLU A 37 11.02 -8.89 2.69
CA GLU A 37 9.58 -8.90 2.38
C GLU A 37 8.70 -8.88 3.63
N ASP A 38 9.11 -9.58 4.69
CA ASP A 38 8.35 -9.66 5.95
C ASP A 38 8.23 -8.30 6.67
N GLN A 39 9.24 -7.45 6.56
CA GLN A 39 9.21 -6.11 7.18
C GLN A 39 8.56 -5.06 6.27
N LEU A 40 8.57 -5.31 4.95
CA LEU A 40 7.97 -4.42 3.96
C LEU A 40 6.48 -4.23 4.23
N TRP A 41 5.73 -5.33 4.36
CA TRP A 41 4.27 -5.27 4.49
C TRP A 41 3.81 -4.71 5.83
N THR A 42 4.47 -5.06 6.93
CA THR A 42 4.17 -4.47 8.25
C THR A 42 4.38 -2.97 8.25
N ARG A 43 5.50 -2.48 7.70
CA ARG A 43 5.75 -1.04 7.60
C ARG A 43 4.77 -0.35 6.64
N MET A 44 4.42 -1.01 5.53
CA MET A 44 3.42 -0.48 4.59
C MET A 44 2.05 -0.31 5.23
N GLN A 45 1.63 -1.28 6.07
CA GLN A 45 0.40 -1.21 6.84
C GLN A 45 0.42 0.00 7.80
N GLN A 46 1.48 0.15 8.60
CA GLN A 46 1.63 1.29 9.53
C GLN A 46 1.54 2.64 8.81
N LEU A 47 2.21 2.77 7.66
CA LEU A 47 2.14 3.99 6.84
C LEU A 47 0.73 4.24 6.31
N THR A 48 0.00 3.18 5.93
CA THR A 48 -1.38 3.28 5.42
C THR A 48 -2.37 3.71 6.51
N GLU A 49 -2.22 3.18 7.73
CA GLU A 49 -3.00 3.59 8.89
C GLU A 49 -2.74 5.07 9.22
N LYS A 50 -1.46 5.47 9.26
CA LYS A 50 -1.07 6.87 9.48
C LYS A 50 -1.61 7.81 8.40
N LYS A 51 -1.60 7.38 7.14
CA LYS A 51 -2.18 8.12 6.00
C LYS A 51 -3.68 8.31 6.16
N THR A 52 -4.38 7.27 6.59
CA THR A 52 -5.83 7.31 6.83
C THR A 52 -6.16 8.27 7.96
N ALA A 53 -5.45 8.18 9.10
CA ALA A 53 -5.63 9.11 10.21
C ALA A 53 -5.38 10.57 9.80
N THR A 54 -4.34 10.82 9.01
CA THR A 54 -4.01 12.16 8.51
C THR A 54 -5.11 12.69 7.57
N ARG A 55 -5.68 11.85 6.69
CA ARG A 55 -6.81 12.23 5.82
C ARG A 55 -8.04 12.64 6.63
N VAL A 56 -8.41 11.84 7.63
CA VAL A 56 -9.55 12.14 8.51
C VAL A 56 -9.38 13.49 9.19
N GLU A 57 -8.17 13.79 9.65
CA GLU A 57 -7.87 15.06 10.31
C GLU A 57 -7.93 16.26 9.34
N ILE A 58 -7.37 16.12 8.13
CA ILE A 58 -7.51 17.13 7.08
C ILE A 58 -8.98 17.39 6.76
N GLU A 59 -9.80 16.35 6.63
CA GLU A 59 -11.23 16.50 6.35
C GLU A 59 -11.96 17.23 7.48
N ARG A 60 -11.61 16.94 8.74
CA ARG A 60 -12.15 17.62 9.92
C ARG A 60 -11.82 19.12 9.89
N ILE A 61 -10.55 19.47 9.67
CA ILE A 61 -10.08 20.85 9.59
C ILE A 61 -10.73 21.56 8.40
N GLN A 62 -10.78 20.92 7.24
CA GLN A 62 -11.38 21.48 6.03
C GLN A 62 -12.88 21.77 6.20
N LYS A 63 -13.64 20.88 6.86
CA LYS A 63 -15.06 21.12 7.19
C LYS A 63 -15.20 22.34 8.10
N SER A 64 -14.36 22.44 9.11
CA SER A 64 -14.35 23.58 10.04
C SER A 64 -14.01 24.90 9.32
N LEU A 65 -12.92 24.94 8.55
CA LEU A 65 -12.52 26.12 7.79
C LEU A 65 -13.56 26.52 6.74
N LYS A 66 -14.20 25.55 6.08
CA LYS A 66 -15.27 25.82 5.11
C LYS A 66 -16.49 26.48 5.76
N SER A 67 -16.83 26.09 6.99
CA SER A 67 -17.91 26.73 7.75
C SER A 67 -17.61 28.19 8.07
N ASP A 68 -16.34 28.51 8.34
CA ASP A 68 -15.93 29.84 8.80
C ASP A 68 -15.62 30.80 7.64
N LEU A 69 -15.01 30.31 6.57
CA LEU A 69 -14.51 31.11 5.44
C LEU A 69 -15.43 31.07 4.20
N GLY A 70 -16.30 30.06 4.12
CA GLY A 70 -17.08 29.79 2.92
C GLY A 70 -16.27 29.09 1.82
N THR A 71 -16.97 28.62 0.79
CA THR A 71 -16.40 27.77 -0.26
C THR A 71 -15.39 28.48 -1.15
N GLU A 72 -15.64 29.73 -1.53
CA GLU A 72 -14.78 30.45 -2.48
C GLU A 72 -13.42 30.80 -1.87
N GLU A 73 -13.40 31.28 -0.63
CA GLU A 73 -12.14 31.59 0.05
C GLU A 73 -11.34 30.32 0.35
N MET A 74 -12.01 29.22 0.72
CA MET A 74 -11.36 27.92 0.85
C MET A 74 -10.73 27.45 -0.46
N LYS A 75 -11.41 27.65 -1.59
CA LYS A 75 -10.87 27.29 -2.91
C LYS A 75 -9.65 28.13 -3.26
N ARG A 76 -9.69 29.44 -2.99
CA ARG A 76 -8.56 30.36 -3.20
C ARG A 76 -7.34 29.95 -2.38
N LEU A 77 -7.54 29.68 -1.09
CA LEU A 77 -6.49 29.23 -0.18
C LEU A 77 -5.93 27.86 -0.60
N PHE A 78 -6.79 26.92 -1.00
CA PHE A 78 -6.34 25.63 -1.51
C PHE A 78 -5.41 25.79 -2.72
N GLN A 79 -5.83 26.60 -3.69
CA GLN A 79 -5.08 26.85 -4.92
C GLN A 79 -3.74 27.52 -4.64
N ALA A 80 -3.72 28.50 -3.74
CA ALA A 80 -2.52 29.26 -3.40
C ALA A 80 -1.50 28.44 -2.59
N GLU A 81 -1.96 27.68 -1.61
CA GLU A 81 -1.10 27.17 -0.54
C GLU A 81 -0.94 25.65 -0.52
N ILE A 82 -1.91 24.90 -1.06
CA ILE A 82 -2.01 23.45 -0.81
C ILE A 82 -1.94 22.64 -2.09
N GLN A 83 -2.42 23.18 -3.22
CA GLN A 83 -2.60 22.45 -4.47
C GLN A 83 -1.33 21.73 -4.92
N ALA A 84 -0.17 22.38 -4.85
CA ALA A 84 1.10 21.77 -5.25
C ALA A 84 1.45 20.54 -4.39
N THR A 85 1.32 20.66 -3.06
CA THR A 85 1.61 19.58 -2.11
C THR A 85 0.59 18.45 -2.23
N ALA A 86 -0.69 18.77 -2.39
CA ALA A 86 -1.76 17.80 -2.60
C ALA A 86 -1.54 16.99 -3.90
N GLU A 87 -1.13 17.66 -4.98
CA GLU A 87 -0.83 17.02 -6.25
C GLU A 87 0.40 16.11 -6.15
N SER A 88 1.46 16.56 -5.46
CA SER A 88 2.62 15.72 -5.16
C SER A 88 2.24 14.45 -4.40
N ALA A 89 1.44 14.57 -3.34
CA ALA A 89 0.93 13.43 -2.58
C ALA A 89 0.09 12.48 -3.45
N ARG A 90 -0.72 13.02 -4.37
CA ARG A 90 -1.53 12.23 -5.32
C ARG A 90 -0.65 11.42 -6.26
N VAL A 91 0.32 12.07 -6.92
CA VAL A 91 1.25 11.42 -7.86
C VAL A 91 2.03 10.29 -7.16
N LEU A 92 2.60 10.56 -5.98
CA LEU A 92 3.32 9.55 -5.20
C LEU A 92 2.44 8.37 -4.78
N THR A 93 1.18 8.64 -4.46
CA THR A 93 0.20 7.59 -4.13
C THR A 93 -0.09 6.71 -5.35
N THR A 94 -0.30 7.32 -6.52
CA THR A 94 -0.54 6.58 -7.76
C THR A 94 0.68 5.73 -8.16
N GLU A 95 1.90 6.27 -8.06
CA GLU A 95 3.12 5.51 -8.34
C GLU A 95 3.29 4.33 -7.37
N SER A 96 3.01 4.55 -6.08
CA SER A 96 3.07 3.49 -5.07
C SER A 96 2.05 2.38 -5.34
N ALA A 97 0.80 2.75 -5.69
CA ALA A 97 -0.25 1.79 -6.02
C ALA A 97 0.12 0.94 -7.24
N PHE A 98 0.63 1.58 -8.29
CA PHE A 98 1.08 0.88 -9.50
C PHE A 98 2.22 -0.12 -9.21
N LYS A 99 3.17 0.26 -8.34
CA LYS A 99 4.24 -0.66 -7.92
C LYS A 99 3.71 -1.86 -7.12
N ILE A 100 2.80 -1.63 -6.17
CA ILE A 100 2.17 -2.71 -5.40
C ILE A 100 1.43 -3.66 -6.35
N GLU A 101 0.67 -3.13 -7.30
CA GLU A 101 -0.04 -3.94 -8.29
C GLU A 101 0.94 -4.78 -9.13
N THR A 102 2.03 -4.18 -9.61
CA THR A 102 3.08 -4.89 -10.35
C THR A 102 3.70 -6.03 -9.52
N MET A 103 4.00 -5.77 -8.24
CA MET A 103 4.52 -6.78 -7.32
C MET A 103 3.51 -7.93 -7.15
N MET A 104 2.24 -7.63 -6.91
CA MET A 104 1.18 -8.64 -6.76
C MET A 104 1.04 -9.53 -8.00
N VAL A 105 1.12 -8.95 -9.20
CA VAL A 105 1.10 -9.70 -10.45
C VAL A 105 2.32 -10.64 -10.54
N SER A 106 3.52 -10.16 -10.21
CA SER A 106 4.73 -10.98 -10.22
C SER A 106 4.68 -12.15 -9.23
N THR A 107 4.28 -11.88 -7.97
CA THR A 107 4.09 -12.93 -6.96
C THR A 107 3.02 -13.94 -7.37
N GLY A 108 1.94 -13.49 -8.00
CA GLY A 108 0.91 -14.36 -8.54
C GLY A 108 1.44 -15.31 -9.63
N ALA A 109 2.29 -14.81 -10.52
CA ALA A 109 2.94 -15.62 -11.55
C ALA A 109 3.92 -16.65 -10.96
N GLU A 110 4.72 -16.24 -9.97
CA GLU A 110 5.64 -17.13 -9.24
C GLU A 110 4.90 -18.25 -8.51
N LEU A 111 3.79 -17.95 -7.82
CA LEU A 111 2.94 -18.94 -7.17
C LEU A 111 2.35 -19.94 -8.18
N GLY A 112 1.94 -19.47 -9.36
CA GLY A 112 1.49 -20.31 -10.46
C GLY A 112 2.59 -21.25 -10.96
N SER A 113 3.81 -20.74 -11.11
CA SER A 113 4.99 -21.52 -11.47
C SER A 113 5.33 -22.57 -10.41
N ALA A 114 5.38 -22.18 -9.12
CA ALA A 114 5.65 -23.08 -8.01
C ALA A 114 4.60 -24.19 -7.88
N LYS A 115 3.31 -23.88 -8.12
CA LYS A 115 2.24 -24.89 -8.18
C LYS A 115 2.45 -25.87 -9.34
N THR A 116 2.88 -25.37 -10.49
CA THR A 116 3.18 -26.19 -11.67
C THR A 116 4.40 -27.09 -11.39
N GLN A 117 5.46 -26.54 -10.82
CA GLN A 117 6.64 -27.30 -10.40
C GLN A 117 6.30 -28.37 -9.37
N ARG A 118 5.44 -28.10 -8.38
CA ARG A 118 4.95 -29.13 -7.44
C ARG A 118 4.17 -30.24 -8.13
N LYS A 119 3.29 -29.90 -9.09
CA LYS A 119 2.56 -30.92 -9.87
C LYS A 119 3.51 -31.80 -10.68
N VAL A 120 4.49 -31.17 -11.34
CA VAL A 120 5.52 -31.85 -12.13
C VAL A 120 6.36 -32.75 -11.22
N PHE A 121 6.87 -32.24 -10.10
CA PHE A 121 7.64 -33.01 -9.13
C PHE A 121 6.85 -34.20 -8.59
N ASN A 122 5.57 -34.02 -8.23
CA ASN A 122 4.71 -35.10 -7.76
C ASN A 122 4.45 -36.15 -8.86
N ALA A 123 4.27 -35.73 -10.12
CA ALA A 123 4.09 -36.64 -11.24
C ALA A 123 5.35 -37.47 -11.51
N TYR A 124 6.54 -36.86 -11.48
CA TYR A 124 7.81 -37.57 -11.65
C TYR A 124 8.20 -38.43 -10.45
N SER A 125 7.87 -38.00 -9.22
CA SER A 125 8.09 -38.80 -8.01
C SER A 125 7.19 -40.04 -7.98
N GLY A 126 5.96 -39.95 -8.51
CA GLY A 126 5.06 -41.10 -8.66
C GLY A 126 5.44 -42.05 -9.81
N MET A 127 6.16 -41.57 -10.83
CA MET A 127 6.69 -42.43 -11.91
C MET A 127 7.93 -43.24 -11.48
N ASN A 128 8.73 -42.75 -10.53
CA ASN A 128 9.88 -43.48 -10.00
C ASN A 128 9.51 -44.52 -8.91
N SER A 129 8.25 -44.59 -8.49
CA SER A 129 7.77 -45.57 -7.51
C SER A 129 7.17 -46.86 -8.11
N ASP A 130 7.09 -46.98 -9.43
CA ASP A 130 6.50 -48.14 -10.12
C ASP A 130 7.51 -49.22 -10.56
N ASP A 131 8.78 -49.12 -10.14
CA ASP A 131 9.83 -50.10 -10.47
C ASP A 131 10.16 -51.08 -9.33
N GLN A 132 9.19 -51.40 -8.47
CA GLN A 132 9.24 -52.63 -7.64
C GLN A 132 8.17 -53.62 -8.08
N ILE A 133 8.50 -54.33 -9.16
CA ILE A 133 7.81 -55.54 -9.60
C ILE A 133 7.91 -56.63 -8.51
N SER A 134 6.74 -57.20 -8.24
CA SER A 134 6.41 -58.39 -7.46
C SER A 134 7.41 -59.56 -7.58
N TYR A 135 7.80 -60.14 -6.43
CA TYR A 135 8.28 -61.52 -6.34
C TYR A 135 7.47 -62.31 -5.30
N TYR A 136 6.60 -63.17 -5.83
CA TYR A 136 6.24 -64.52 -5.36
C TYR A 136 6.40 -64.84 -3.86
N PHE A 137 5.31 -65.09 -3.13
CA PHE A 137 4.78 -66.44 -2.87
C PHE A 137 3.57 -66.38 -1.92
N ASP A 138 2.47 -66.93 -2.43
CA ASP A 138 1.26 -67.29 -1.70
C ASP A 138 1.58 -68.58 -0.89
N GLU A 139 1.55 -68.51 0.44
CA GLU A 139 1.47 -69.71 1.27
C GLU A 139 0.24 -69.62 2.17
N LYS A 140 -0.85 -70.23 1.69
CA LYS A 140 -1.90 -70.76 2.56
C LYS A 140 -1.42 -72.04 3.23
N LYS A 141 -1.39 -72.04 4.56
CA LYS A 141 -1.75 -73.20 5.40
C LYS A 141 -2.27 -72.74 6.74
#